data_AF-A0AA40NEN4-F1
#
_entry.id   AF-A0AA40NEN4-F1
#
_cell.length_a   1.000
_cell.length_b   1.000
_cell.length_c   1.000
_cell.angle_alpha   90.00
_cell.angle_beta   90.00
_cell.angle_gamma   90.00
#
_symmetry.space_group_name_H-M   'P 1'
#
loop_
_entity.id
_entity.type
_entity.pdbx_description
1 polymer ?
#
loop_
_entity_poly.entity_id
_entity_poly.type
_entity_poly.pdbx_seq_one_letter_code
_entity_poly.pdbx_strand_id
1 'polypeptide(L)'
;GKPVVTRVGFNANQFVLMSGSGDTQYSPFAVVNGQVFISDAFIQNGSITSAKIANAAINNAKISGSIWSEGYKVANQGGWCLSKADNNLSFTGPEGRLFVQIGKLTGVAPNV
;
A
#
# COMPACT_ATOMS: atom_id res chain seq x y z
N GLY A 1 24.31 -15.64 23.41
CA GLY A 1 24.21 -14.49 24.32
C GLY A 1 23.06 -13.60 23.86
N LYS A 2 22.39 -12.90 24.79
CA LYS A 2 21.41 -11.87 24.38
C LYS A 2 22.15 -10.78 23.57
N PRO A 3 21.64 -10.37 22.41
CA PRO A 3 22.29 -9.34 21.60
C PRO A 3 22.49 -8.04 22.37
N VAL A 4 23.61 -7.35 22.13
CA VAL A 4 23.81 -5.98 22.60
C VAL A 4 22.86 -5.07 21.83
N VAL A 5 22.09 -4.26 22.54
CA VAL A 5 21.28 -3.19 21.94
C VAL A 5 22.08 -1.90 22.00
N THR A 6 22.73 -1.54 20.89
CA THR A 6 23.37 -0.22 20.72
C THR A 6 22.38 0.73 20.07
N ARG A 7 22.23 1.95 20.61
CA ARG A 7 21.36 2.99 20.06
C ARG A 7 22.02 4.36 20.14
N VAL A 8 21.76 5.19 19.15
CA VAL A 8 22.00 6.64 19.20
C VAL A 8 20.64 7.30 19.03
N GLY A 9 20.32 8.25 19.90
CA GLY A 9 19.04 8.94 19.90
C GLY A 9 19.23 10.45 19.91
N PHE A 10 18.33 11.16 19.23
CA PHE A 10 18.28 12.61 19.20
C PHE A 10 16.94 13.05 19.79
N ASN A 11 16.97 13.95 20.79
CA ASN A 11 15.77 14.66 21.24
C ASN A 11 15.77 16.03 20.54
N ALA A 12 14.98 16.16 19.48
CA ALA A 12 14.92 17.37 18.68
C ALA A 12 13.52 17.54 18.09
N ASN A 13 13.11 18.80 17.90
CA ASN A 13 11.87 19.12 17.18
C ASN A 13 11.98 18.75 15.69
N GLN A 14 13.21 18.84 15.14
CA GLN A 14 13.51 18.53 13.76
C GLN A 14 14.88 17.85 13.64
N PHE A 15 14.97 16.83 12.77
CA PHE A 15 16.23 16.22 12.35
C PHE A 15 16.24 16.20 10.82
N VAL A 16 17.14 16.97 10.20
CA VAL A 16 17.09 17.27 8.76
C VAL A 16 18.46 17.02 8.15
N LEU A 17 18.49 16.27 7.04
CA LEU A 17 19.68 16.18 6.19
C LEU A 17 19.58 17.27 5.12
N MET A 18 20.56 18.16 5.07
CA MET A 18 20.61 19.25 4.07
C MET A 18 21.49 18.86 2.89
N SER A 19 21.02 19.17 1.68
CA SER A 19 21.74 19.00 0.41
C SER A 19 21.62 20.27 -0.44
N GLY A 20 22.50 20.45 -1.41
CA GLY A 20 22.59 21.67 -2.24
C GLY A 20 23.46 22.78 -1.63
N SER A 21 23.48 23.95 -2.26
CA SER A 21 24.28 25.10 -1.84
C SER A 21 23.60 26.44 -2.18
N GLY A 22 23.99 27.50 -1.47
CA GLY A 22 23.38 28.83 -1.60
C GLY A 22 21.87 28.78 -1.40
N ASP A 23 21.12 29.38 -2.32
CA ASP A 23 19.65 29.44 -2.28
C ASP A 23 18.94 28.16 -2.74
N THR A 24 19.68 27.12 -3.16
CA THR A 24 19.11 25.86 -3.69
C THR A 24 19.12 24.71 -2.69
N GLN A 25 19.11 25.03 -1.39
CA GLN A 25 19.17 24.03 -0.34
C GLN A 25 17.84 23.26 -0.20
N TYR A 26 17.91 21.93 -0.08
CA TYR A 26 16.74 21.07 0.11
C TYR A 26 17.07 19.90 1.05
N SER A 27 16.05 19.15 1.45
CA SER A 27 16.22 17.96 2.29
C SER A 27 15.62 16.72 1.63
N PRO A 28 16.42 15.69 1.32
CA PRO A 28 15.90 14.40 0.84
C PRO A 28 15.29 13.56 1.97
N PHE A 29 15.61 13.86 3.23
CA PHE A 29 15.09 13.17 4.41
C PHE A 29 15.01 14.14 5.59
N ALA A 30 13.81 14.30 6.14
CA ALA A 30 13.58 15.11 7.32
C ALA A 30 12.61 14.41 8.26
N VAL A 31 12.88 14.50 9.57
CA VAL A 31 11.91 14.25 10.62
C VAL A 31 11.47 15.59 11.17
N VAL A 32 10.20 15.92 11.02
CA VAL A 32 9.61 17.18 11.50
C VAL A 32 8.32 16.85 12.23
N ASN A 33 8.19 17.27 13.49
CA ASN A 33 6.99 17.02 14.30
C ASN A 33 6.57 15.54 14.35
N GLY A 34 7.55 14.63 14.40
CA GLY A 34 7.33 13.18 14.44
C GLY A 34 6.96 12.53 13.09
N GLN A 35 6.95 13.29 12.00
CA GLN A 35 6.70 12.76 10.65
C GLN A 35 7.98 12.70 9.85
N VAL A 36 8.15 11.60 9.11
CA VAL A 36 9.25 11.43 8.17
C VAL A 36 8.81 11.91 6.79
N PHE A 37 9.62 12.79 6.19
CA PHE A 37 9.46 13.27 4.82
C PHE A 37 10.61 12.74 3.98
N ILE A 38 10.28 12.15 2.84
CA ILE A 38 11.25 11.64 1.86
C ILE A 38 10.78 12.10 0.49
N SER A 39 11.67 12.75 -0.28
CA SER A 39 11.34 13.17 -1.64
C SER A 39 11.33 11.98 -2.60
N ASP A 40 12.35 11.14 -2.53
CA ASP A 40 12.53 9.92 -3.33
C ASP A 40 13.24 8.84 -2.51
N ALA A 41 12.86 7.58 -2.72
CA ALA A 41 13.48 6.45 -2.04
C ALA A 41 13.64 5.25 -2.98
N PHE A 42 14.83 4.65 -2.99
CA PHE A 42 15.04 3.30 -3.51
C PHE A 42 14.88 2.29 -2.37
N ILE A 43 13.83 1.46 -2.44
CA ILE A 43 13.51 0.48 -1.40
C ILE A 43 13.61 -0.92 -2.03
N GLN A 44 14.61 -1.70 -1.62
CA GLN A 44 14.78 -3.07 -2.11
C GLN A 44 13.71 -4.01 -1.53
N ASN A 45 13.43 -3.89 -0.23
CA ASN A 45 12.41 -4.66 0.48
C ASN A 45 11.72 -3.76 1.52
N GLY A 46 10.40 -3.68 1.47
CA GLY A 46 9.59 -2.90 2.41
C GLY A 46 8.46 -3.74 2.98
N SER A 47 8.14 -3.50 4.25
CA SER A 47 6.93 -4.02 4.89
C SER A 47 6.13 -2.84 5.42
N ILE A 48 4.86 -2.79 5.04
CA ILE A 48 3.95 -1.70 5.39
C ILE A 48 2.65 -2.34 5.83
N THR A 49 2.25 -2.13 7.09
CA THR A 49 0.95 -2.61 7.60
C THR A 49 -0.21 -1.86 6.95
N SER A 50 -0.06 -0.55 6.73
CA SER A 50 -1.05 0.31 6.09
C SER A 50 -0.39 1.55 5.49
N ALA A 51 -0.90 2.04 4.36
CA ALA A 51 -0.50 3.33 3.79
C ALA A 51 -1.73 4.08 3.27
N LYS A 52 -1.78 5.39 3.51
CA LYS A 52 -2.69 6.30 2.81
C LYS A 52 -1.98 6.78 1.56
N ILE A 53 -2.47 6.38 0.39
CA ILE A 53 -1.87 6.70 -0.89
C ILE A 53 -2.88 7.47 -1.72
N ALA A 54 -2.54 8.71 -2.10
CA ALA A 54 -3.38 9.51 -2.98
C ALA A 54 -3.34 8.96 -4.42
N ASN A 55 -2.14 8.71 -4.94
CA ASN A 55 -1.91 8.15 -6.27
C ASN A 55 -0.71 7.19 -6.24
N ALA A 56 -0.82 6.07 -6.95
CA ALA A 56 0.27 5.09 -7.10
C ALA A 56 0.46 4.73 -8.57
N ALA A 57 1.71 4.71 -9.02
CA ALA A 57 2.11 4.07 -10.28
C ALA A 57 2.78 2.73 -9.94
N ILE A 58 2.23 1.62 -10.45
CA ILE A 58 2.71 0.28 -10.18
C ILE A 58 2.82 -0.48 -11.50
N ASN A 59 4.03 -0.79 -11.94
CA ASN A 59 4.25 -1.55 -13.18
C ASN A 59 3.74 -3.00 -13.04
N ASN A 60 4.07 -3.65 -11.92
CA ASN A 60 3.64 -5.01 -11.61
C ASN A 60 3.38 -5.15 -10.10
N ALA A 61 2.31 -5.86 -9.74
CA ALA A 61 1.98 -6.18 -8.36
C ALA A 61 1.80 -7.69 -8.20
N LYS A 62 2.48 -8.28 -7.21
CA LYS A 62 2.18 -9.63 -6.75
C LYS A 62 1.22 -9.54 -5.57
N ILE A 63 -0.04 -9.86 -5.81
CA ILE A 63 -1.08 -9.86 -4.80
C ILE A 63 -1.44 -11.30 -4.46
N SER A 64 -1.17 -11.72 -3.23
CA SER A 64 -1.52 -13.07 -2.74
C SER A 64 -2.98 -13.18 -2.30
N GLY A 65 -3.59 -12.06 -1.90
CA GLY A 65 -4.96 -11.97 -1.40
C GLY A 65 -5.97 -11.41 -2.42
N SER A 66 -7.09 -10.92 -1.91
CA SER A 66 -8.12 -10.23 -2.71
C SER A 66 -7.93 -8.72 -2.66
N ILE A 67 -8.43 -8.04 -3.69
CA ILE A 67 -8.56 -6.57 -3.70
C ILE A 67 -10.05 -6.26 -3.62
N TRP A 68 -10.46 -5.41 -2.68
CA TRP A 68 -11.86 -5.05 -2.50
C TRP A 68 -12.05 -3.60 -2.06
N SER A 69 -13.27 -3.09 -2.22
CA SER A 69 -13.73 -1.89 -1.51
C SER A 69 -14.11 -2.21 -0.06
N GLU A 70 -14.01 -1.22 0.84
CA GLU A 70 -14.42 -1.33 2.24
C GLU A 70 -15.84 -1.90 2.40
N GLY A 71 -16.82 -1.36 1.67
CA GLY A 71 -18.22 -1.79 1.75
C GLY A 71 -18.46 -3.27 1.39
N TYR A 72 -17.59 -3.90 0.59
CA TYR A 72 -17.80 -5.29 0.12
C TYR A 72 -17.86 -6.30 1.28
N LYS A 73 -17.23 -5.97 2.41
CA LYS A 73 -17.23 -6.81 3.62
C LYS A 73 -18.13 -6.28 4.73
N VAL A 74 -18.91 -5.22 4.46
CA VAL A 74 -19.84 -4.65 5.44
C VAL A 74 -21.27 -4.99 5.05
N ALA A 75 -22.02 -5.53 5.99
CA ALA A 75 -23.42 -5.87 5.79
C ALA A 75 -24.21 -4.66 5.27
N ASN A 76 -25.04 -4.89 4.25
CA ASN A 76 -25.92 -3.90 3.64
C ASN A 76 -25.25 -2.68 2.97
N GLN A 77 -23.94 -2.70 2.69
CA GLN A 77 -23.28 -1.61 1.96
C GLN A 77 -23.04 -1.91 0.48
N GLY A 78 -22.80 -3.17 0.14
CA GLY A 78 -22.37 -3.55 -1.21
C GLY A 78 -20.93 -3.10 -1.50
N GLY A 79 -20.46 -3.29 -2.73
CA GLY A 79 -19.09 -2.95 -3.12
C GLY A 79 -18.56 -3.86 -4.22
N TRP A 80 -17.25 -3.80 -4.43
CA TRP A 80 -16.56 -4.63 -5.42
C TRP A 80 -15.44 -5.46 -4.80
N CYS A 81 -15.17 -6.62 -5.39
CA CYS A 81 -14.06 -7.49 -5.01
C CYS A 81 -13.53 -8.25 -6.22
N LEU A 82 -12.20 -8.25 -6.35
CA LEU A 82 -11.43 -9.17 -7.17
C LEU A 82 -10.87 -10.25 -6.24
N SER A 83 -11.50 -11.43 -6.23
CA SER A 83 -11.17 -12.50 -5.30
C SER A 83 -10.22 -13.52 -5.90
N LYS A 84 -9.04 -13.68 -5.29
CA LYS A 84 -8.09 -14.75 -5.65
C LYS A 84 -8.57 -16.12 -5.16
N ALA A 85 -9.27 -16.16 -4.03
CA ALA A 85 -9.78 -17.39 -3.42
C ALA A 85 -10.96 -17.95 -4.20
N ASP A 86 -11.92 -17.09 -4.54
CA ASP A 86 -13.16 -17.48 -5.21
C ASP A 86 -13.02 -17.46 -6.75
N ASN A 87 -11.88 -17.00 -7.25
CA ASN A 87 -11.56 -16.88 -8.67
C ASN A 87 -12.65 -16.12 -9.45
N ASN A 88 -13.04 -14.96 -8.92
CA ASN A 88 -14.10 -14.12 -9.48
C ASN A 88 -13.84 -12.62 -9.31
N LEU A 89 -14.54 -11.85 -10.14
CA LEU A 89 -14.79 -10.43 -9.96
C LEU A 89 -16.28 -10.26 -9.65
N SER A 90 -16.61 -9.55 -8.58
CA SER A 90 -17.99 -9.37 -8.14
C SER A 90 -18.28 -7.91 -7.78
N PHE A 91 -19.48 -7.45 -8.14
CA PHE A 91 -20.06 -6.19 -7.68
C PHE A 91 -21.41 -6.48 -7.03
N THR A 92 -21.60 -5.94 -5.83
CA THR A 92 -22.77 -6.17 -4.99
C THR A 92 -23.37 -4.85 -4.55
N GLY A 93 -24.68 -4.85 -4.30
CA GLY A 93 -25.40 -3.78 -3.63
C GLY A 93 -25.70 -4.11 -2.18
N PRO A 94 -26.47 -3.25 -1.50
CA PRO A 94 -27.02 -3.51 -0.17
C PRO A 94 -27.80 -4.84 -0.10
N GLU A 95 -28.00 -5.33 1.12
CA GLU A 95 -28.80 -6.53 1.41
C GLU A 95 -28.30 -7.80 0.69
N GLY A 96 -27.02 -7.83 0.32
CA GLY A 96 -26.41 -8.97 -0.36
C GLY A 96 -26.85 -9.14 -1.81
N ARG A 97 -27.50 -8.13 -2.40
CA ARG A 97 -27.92 -8.16 -3.80
C ARG A 97 -26.70 -8.23 -4.72
N LEU A 98 -26.61 -9.27 -5.56
CA LEU A 98 -25.59 -9.34 -6.59
C LEU A 98 -25.97 -8.47 -7.79
N PHE A 99 -25.06 -7.61 -8.26
CA PHE A 99 -25.23 -6.90 -9.53
C PHE A 99 -24.60 -7.67 -10.67
N VAL A 100 -23.33 -8.02 -10.53
CA VAL A 100 -22.62 -8.84 -11.50
C VAL A 100 -21.57 -9.69 -10.80
N GLN A 101 -21.41 -10.92 -11.26
CA GLN A 101 -20.27 -11.76 -10.91
C GLN A 101 -19.76 -12.42 -12.17
N ILE A 102 -18.45 -12.32 -12.37
CA ILE A 102 -17.75 -12.98 -13.45
C ILE A 102 -16.72 -13.89 -12.80
N GLY A 103 -16.90 -15.20 -13.00
CA GLY A 103 -15.95 -16.20 -12.56
C GLY A 103 -14.92 -16.52 -13.64
N LYS A 104 -14.56 -17.80 -13.71
CA LYS A 104 -13.68 -18.33 -14.76
C LYS A 104 -14.33 -18.23 -16.15
N LEU A 105 -13.80 -17.38 -17.03
CA LEU A 105 -14.12 -17.33 -18.45
C LEU A 105 -12.91 -17.85 -19.25
N THR A 106 -13.01 -19.00 -19.90
CA THR A 106 -11.83 -19.64 -20.51
C THR A 106 -12.06 -20.16 -21.92
N GLY A 107 -12.09 -19.28 -22.91
CA GLY A 107 -11.98 -19.73 -24.32
C GLY A 107 -10.64 -20.41 -24.69
N VAL A 108 -9.88 -20.94 -23.71
CA VAL A 108 -8.49 -21.49 -23.71
C VAL A 108 -7.43 -20.38 -23.96
N ALA A 109 -6.26 -20.23 -23.30
CA ALA A 109 -5.31 -21.07 -22.55
C ALA A 109 -4.96 -20.43 -21.16
N PRO A 110 -3.90 -20.79 -20.36
CA PRO A 110 -2.70 -21.63 -20.59
C PRO A 110 -2.51 -22.86 -19.66
N ASN A 111 -1.70 -23.84 -20.13
CA ASN A 111 -0.84 -24.66 -19.27
C ASN A 111 0.43 -23.84 -19.00
N VAL A 112 0.76 -23.71 -17.71
CA VAL A 112 1.92 -22.97 -17.20
C VAL A 112 3.23 -23.37 -17.85
#